data_AF-A0A933L3E7-F1
#
_entry.id   AF-A0A933L3E7-F1
#
_cell.length_a   1.000
_cell.length_b   1.000
_cell.length_c   1.000
_cell.angle_alpha   90.00
_cell.angle_beta   90.00
_cell.angle_gamma   90.00
#
_symmetry.space_group_name_H-M   'P 1'
#
loop_
_entity.id
_entity.type
_entity.pdbx_description
1 polymer ?
#
loop_
_entity_poly.entity_id
_entity_poly.type
_entity_poly.pdbx_seq_one_letter_code
_entity_poly.pdbx_strand_id
1 'polypeptide(L)'
;MTHHDYQARAELYLGRDWQTASAQGPRSFGTAAKAIRFANEEAAPVSLRGARLRIGERTYRGKELVSLYRSRHYPLVRKHQNAVSTATR
;
A
#
# COMPACT_ATOMS: atom_id res chain seq x y z
N MET A 1 12.39 16.07 5.65
CA MET A 1 12.20 15.15 4.50
C MET A 1 11.99 13.74 5.04
N THR A 2 10.74 13.28 5.12
CA THR A 2 10.44 11.90 5.55
C THR A 2 10.63 10.96 4.37
N HIS A 3 11.86 10.47 4.20
CA HIS A 3 12.13 9.35 3.31
C HIS A 3 11.44 8.11 3.90
N HIS A 4 10.35 7.69 3.28
CA HIS A 4 9.69 6.44 3.62
C HIS A 4 10.47 5.35 2.88
N ASP A 5 11.00 4.35 3.59
CA ASP A 5 11.71 3.25 2.96
C ASP A 5 10.73 2.34 2.22
N TYR A 6 10.38 2.76 1.01
CA TYR A 6 9.50 2.03 0.11
C TYR A 6 10.09 0.66 -0.31
N GLN A 7 11.40 0.50 -0.17
CA GLN A 7 12.13 -0.74 -0.43
C GLN A 7 12.25 -1.65 0.79
N ALA A 8 11.96 -1.17 2.01
CA ALA A 8 11.96 -2.01 3.19
C ALA A 8 10.82 -3.03 3.15
N ARG A 9 11.01 -4.16 3.83
CA ARG A 9 9.95 -5.15 4.03
C ARG A 9 8.78 -4.53 4.77
N ALA A 10 7.57 -4.90 4.35
CA ALA A 10 6.36 -4.40 4.96
C ALA A 10 5.33 -5.49 5.18
N GLU A 11 4.53 -5.31 6.20
CA GLU A 11 3.47 -6.23 6.60
C GLU A 11 2.14 -5.50 6.48
N LEU A 12 1.25 -6.02 5.65
CA LEU A 12 -0.05 -5.42 5.39
C LEU A 12 -1.14 -6.30 5.99
N TYR A 13 -1.92 -5.71 6.88
CA TYR A 13 -3.14 -6.28 7.43
C TYR A 13 -4.30 -5.75 6.59
N LEU A 14 -5.13 -6.64 6.06
CA LEU A 14 -6.31 -6.31 5.26
C LEU A 14 -7.55 -6.91 5.89
N GLY A 15 -8.61 -6.12 6.00
CA GLY A 15 -9.89 -6.59 6.53
C GLY A 15 -10.89 -5.45 6.63
N ARG A 16 -12.18 -5.77 6.65
CA ARG A 16 -13.25 -4.74 6.78
C ARG A 16 -13.10 -3.92 8.08
N ASP A 17 -12.49 -4.54 9.09
CA ASP A 17 -12.27 -4.03 10.43
C ASP A 17 -10.99 -4.65 11.01
N TRP A 18 -10.49 -4.12 12.13
CA TRP A 18 -9.25 -4.59 12.75
C TRP A 18 -9.32 -6.04 13.23
N GLN A 19 -10.49 -6.53 13.67
CA GLN A 19 -10.66 -7.89 14.14
C GLN A 19 -10.51 -8.87 12.97
N THR A 20 -11.16 -8.60 11.84
CA THR A 20 -10.97 -9.38 10.61
C THR A 20 -9.53 -9.30 10.11
N ALA A 21 -8.94 -8.11 10.11
CA ALA A 21 -7.57 -7.90 9.63
C ALA A 21 -6.53 -8.63 10.50
N SER A 22 -6.74 -8.66 11.82
CA SER A 22 -5.91 -9.42 12.74
C SER A 22 -6.13 -10.93 12.60
N ALA A 23 -7.36 -11.37 12.33
CA ALA A 23 -7.69 -12.78 12.13
C ALA A 23 -7.11 -13.34 10.81
N GLN A 24 -7.08 -12.54 9.75
CA GLN A 24 -6.38 -12.90 8.51
C GLN A 24 -4.86 -12.86 8.66
N GLY A 25 -4.37 -12.07 9.60
CA GLY A 25 -2.95 -11.92 9.89
C GLY A 25 -2.23 -10.95 8.94
N PRO A 26 -0.95 -10.65 9.23
CA PRO A 26 -0.12 -9.83 8.38
C PRO A 26 0.21 -10.55 7.09
N ARG A 27 0.10 -9.83 5.97
CA ARG A 27 0.63 -10.27 4.70
C ARG A 27 1.98 -9.60 4.46
N SER A 28 3.05 -10.39 4.51
CA SER A 28 4.41 -9.91 4.33
C SER A 28 4.70 -9.66 2.85
N PHE A 29 5.23 -8.48 2.54
CA PHE A 29 5.66 -8.09 1.22
C PHE A 29 7.16 -7.81 1.23
N GLY A 30 7.82 -8.17 0.12
CA GLY A 30 9.24 -7.89 -0.06
C GLY A 30 9.57 -6.40 0.00
N THR A 31 8.63 -5.53 -0.38
CA THR A 31 8.79 -4.07 -0.33
C THR A 31 7.50 -3.37 0.09
N ALA A 32 7.60 -2.27 0.84
CA ALA A 32 6.48 -1.43 1.22
C ALA A 32 5.74 -0.85 0.02
N ALA A 33 6.45 -0.53 -1.06
CA ALA A 33 5.82 -0.07 -2.29
C ALA A 33 4.82 -1.11 -2.82
N LYS A 34 5.21 -2.40 -2.88
CA LYS A 34 4.32 -3.48 -3.33
C LYS A 34 3.11 -3.62 -2.43
N ALA A 35 3.29 -3.55 -1.12
CA ALA A 35 2.20 -3.62 -0.15
C ALA A 35 1.18 -2.47 -0.35
N ILE A 36 1.66 -1.24 -0.52
CA ILE A 36 0.80 -0.07 -0.78
C ILE A 36 0.03 -0.26 -2.10
N ARG A 37 0.69 -0.75 -3.16
CA ARG A 37 0.03 -1.03 -4.44
C ARG A 37 -1.08 -2.05 -4.28
N PHE A 38 -0.77 -3.16 -3.61
CA PHE A 38 -1.72 -4.24 -3.37
C PHE A 38 -2.93 -3.74 -2.58
N ALA A 39 -2.70 -2.95 -1.53
CA ALA A 39 -3.76 -2.37 -0.73
C ALA A 39 -4.67 -1.40 -1.51
N ASN A 40 -4.16 -0.70 -2.52
CA ASN A 40 -4.95 0.28 -3.29
C ASN A 40 -5.56 -0.31 -4.56
N GLU A 41 -4.90 -1.25 -5.22
CA GLU A 41 -5.32 -1.82 -6.51
C GLU A 41 -6.07 -3.16 -6.37
N GLU A 42 -5.68 -4.01 -5.40
CA GLU A 42 -6.26 -5.35 -5.25
C GLU A 42 -7.22 -5.46 -4.06
N ALA A 43 -6.99 -4.69 -2.98
CA ALA A 43 -7.90 -4.74 -1.86
C ALA A 43 -9.20 -3.97 -2.16
N ALA A 44 -10.33 -4.56 -1.78
CA ALA A 44 -11.62 -3.88 -1.86
C ALA A 44 -11.62 -2.61 -0.98
N PRO A 45 -12.33 -1.54 -1.36
CA PRO A 45 -12.40 -0.28 -0.58
C PRO A 45 -12.84 -0.48 0.87
N VAL A 46 -13.68 -1.50 1.11
CA VAL A 46 -14.12 -1.88 2.46
C VAL A 46 -12.99 -2.45 3.30
N SER A 47 -12.05 -3.18 2.71
CA SER A 47 -10.89 -3.76 3.39
C SER A 47 -9.81 -2.73 3.72
N LEU A 48 -9.80 -1.60 3.02
CA LEU A 48 -8.93 -0.47 3.33
C LEU A 48 -9.31 0.23 4.64
N ARG A 49 -10.58 0.17 5.08
CA ARG A 49 -11.01 0.80 6.33
C ARG A 49 -10.33 0.21 7.56
N GLY A 50 -10.22 -1.13 7.62
CA GLY A 50 -9.50 -1.84 8.66
C GLY A 50 -8.01 -2.03 8.37
N ALA A 51 -7.51 -1.59 7.22
CA ALA A 51 -6.15 -1.88 6.80
C ALA A 51 -5.10 -1.14 7.63
N ARG A 52 -4.03 -1.86 7.94
CA ARG A 52 -2.80 -1.31 8.53
C ARG A 52 -1.59 -1.85 7.79
N LEU A 53 -0.66 -0.96 7.49
CA LEU A 53 0.63 -1.31 6.92
C LEU A 53 1.71 -1.02 7.95
N ARG A 54 2.53 -2.02 8.26
CA ARG A 54 3.70 -1.88 9.10
C ARG A 54 4.97 -1.96 8.25
N ILE A 55 5.86 -0.99 8.40
CA ILE A 55 7.18 -0.93 7.75
C ILE A 55 8.21 -0.80 8.87
N GLY A 56 8.82 -1.91 9.26
CA GLY A 56 9.66 -1.98 10.46
C GLY A 56 8.87 -1.53 11.71
N GLU A 57 9.26 -0.41 12.30
CA GLU A 57 8.62 0.16 13.49
C GLU A 57 7.47 1.14 13.16
N ARG A 58 7.35 1.55 11.90
CA ARG A 58 6.35 2.53 11.48
C ARG A 58 5.06 1.84 11.08
N THR A 59 3.92 2.37 11.52
CA THR A 59 2.61 1.84 11.15
C THR A 59 1.76 2.92 10.50
N TYR A 60 1.12 2.57 9.38
CA TYR A 60 0.29 3.44 8.56
C TYR A 60 -1.12 2.86 8.46
N ARG A 61 -2.15 3.70 8.52
CA ARG A 61 -3.56 3.29 8.36
C ARG A 61 -4.01 3.38 6.91
N GLY A 62 -5.15 2.78 6.57
CA GLY A 62 -5.75 2.82 5.23
C GLY A 62 -5.78 4.21 4.57
N LYS A 63 -6.11 5.27 5.33
CA LYS A 63 -6.08 6.65 4.81
C LYS A 63 -4.67 7.13 4.43
N GLU A 64 -3.65 6.72 5.19
CA GLU A 64 -2.26 7.06 4.94
C GLU A 64 -1.70 6.26 3.77
N LEU A 65 -2.08 4.99 3.63
CA LEU A 65 -1.80 4.14 2.47
C LEU A 65 -2.26 4.81 1.16
N VAL A 66 -3.48 5.35 1.14
CA VAL A 66 -4.01 6.10 -0.02
C VAL A 66 -3.21 7.38 -0.27
N SER A 67 -2.84 8.11 0.79
CA SER A 67 -2.01 9.31 0.68
C SER A 67 -0.61 9.00 0.13
N LEU A 68 0.03 7.93 0.62
CA LEU A 68 1.34 7.45 0.16
C LEU A 68 1.28 6.99 -1.30
N TYR A 69 0.23 6.27 -1.70
CA TYR A 69 0.01 5.88 -3.09
C TYR A 69 -0.18 7.09 -4.02
N ARG A 70 -0.92 8.10 -3.55
CA ARG A 70 -1.15 9.36 -4.28
C ARG A 70 0.04 10.32 -4.25
N SER A 71 1.01 10.10 -3.36
CA SER A 71 2.22 10.91 -3.27
C SER A 71 3.08 10.76 -4.53
N ARG A 72 3.74 11.86 -4.92
CA ARG A 72 4.65 11.93 -6.08
C ARG A 72 5.96 11.16 -5.86
N HIS A 73 6.30 10.89 -4.60
CA HIS A 73 7.51 10.15 -4.20
C HIS A 73 7.33 8.62 -4.26
N TYR A 74 6.16 8.14 -4.67
CA TYR A 74 5.88 6.71 -4.75
C TYR A 74 6.64 6.09 -5.95
N PRO A 75 7.54 5.13 -5.73
CA PRO A 75 8.51 4.69 -6.74
C PRO A 75 7.94 3.70 -7.78
N LEU A 76 6.73 3.16 -7.57
CA LEU A 76 6.13 2.22 -8.52
C LEU A 76 5.15 2.92 -9.46
N VAL A 77 5.20 2.51 -10.74
CA VAL A 77 4.24 2.95 -11.76
C VAL A 77 2.83 2.53 -11.34
N ARG A 78 1.94 3.52 -11.22
CA ARG A 78 0.51 3.29 -10.93
C ARG A 78 -0.13 2.63 -12.15
N LYS A 79 -0.94 1.59 -11.96
CA LYS A 79 -1.59 0.86 -13.08
C LYS A 79 -2.34 1.80 -14.04
N HIS A 80 -2.91 2.89 -13.52
CA HIS A 80 -3.64 3.89 -14.31
C HIS A 80 -2.76 4.86 -15.12
N GLN A 81 -1.47 5.02 -14.80
CA GLN A 81 -0.59 5.93 -15.54
C GLN A 81 0.19 5.24 -16.66
N ASN A 82 0.24 3.91 -16.68
CA ASN A 82 0.90 3.18 -17.75
C ASN A 82 0.06 3.09 -19.04
N ALA A 83 -1.19 3.57 -19.04
CA ALA A 83 -2.02 3.61 -20.25
C ALA A 83 -1.70 4.82 -21.16
N VAL A 84 -0.92 5.80 -20.70
CA VAL A 84 -0.70 7.07 -21.43
C VAL A 84 0.73 7.25 -21.94
N SER A 85 1.68 6.37 -21.58
CA SER A 85 3.10 6.56 -21.91
C SER A 85 3.61 5.73 -23.10
N THR A 86 2.74 4.97 -23.77
CA THR A 86 3.16 4.09 -24.89
C THR A 86 2.73 4.60 -26.28
N ALA A 87 2.18 5.81 -26.38
CA ALA A 87 1.78 6.42 -27.65
C ALA A 87 2.69 7.60 -28.02
N THR A 88 4.00 7.38 -28.12
CA THR A 88 4.90 8.25 -28.89
C THR A 88 6.09 7.41 -29.34
N ARG A 89 5.95 6.78 -30.50
CA ARG A 89 7.08 6.43 -31.35
C ARG A 89 6.63 6.44 -32.80
#